data_AF-A0A2B7GR40-F1
#
_entry.id   AF-A0A2B7GR40-F1
#
_cell.length_a   1.000
_cell.length_b   1.000
_cell.length_c   1.000
_cell.angle_alpha   90.00
_cell.angle_beta   90.00
_cell.angle_gamma   90.00
#
_symmetry.space_group_name_H-M   'P 1'
#
loop_
_entity.id
_entity.type
_entity.pdbx_description
1 polymer ?
#
loop_
_entity_poly.entity_id
_entity_poly.type
_entity_poly.pdbx_seq_one_letter_code
_entity_poly.pdbx_strand_id
1 'polypeptide(L)'
;MASNQTVELDRDDHESIALPSELVSRIESRVPRSDFDSADEYVTFVVEEVLATVEAETETDDYEAEAQDEVEARLESLGYLES
;
A
#
# COMPACT_ATOMS: atom_id res chain seq x y z
N MET A 1 -16.36 -27.61 -18.80
CA MET A 1 -17.15 -26.65 -17.99
C MET A 1 -16.27 -26.33 -16.80
N ALA A 2 -15.60 -25.17 -16.83
CA ALA A 2 -14.77 -24.74 -15.71
C ALA A 2 -15.72 -24.14 -14.65
N SER A 3 -15.71 -24.73 -13.46
CA SER A 3 -16.46 -24.21 -12.31
C SER A 3 -15.89 -22.85 -11.93
N ASN A 4 -16.73 -21.82 -11.98
CA ASN A 4 -16.39 -20.50 -11.45
C ASN A 4 -16.50 -20.61 -9.93
N GLN A 5 -15.36 -20.79 -9.27
CA GLN A 5 -15.29 -20.76 -7.81
C GLN A 5 -15.40 -19.30 -7.38
N THR A 6 -16.61 -18.87 -7.06
CA THR A 6 -16.83 -17.64 -6.29
C THR A 6 -16.10 -17.82 -4.97
N VAL A 7 -15.04 -17.04 -4.78
CA VAL A 7 -14.33 -16.95 -3.52
C VAL A 7 -15.28 -16.23 -2.55
N GLU A 8 -15.98 -16.99 -1.72
CA GLU A 8 -16.62 -16.43 -0.54
C GLU A 8 -15.49 -16.06 0.43
N LEU A 9 -15.14 -14.77 0.51
CA LEU A 9 -14.23 -14.26 1.52
C LEU A 9 -14.88 -14.51 2.90
N ASP A 10 -14.30 -15.38 3.70
CA ASP A 10 -14.70 -15.63 5.08
C ASP A 10 -14.81 -14.29 5.83
N ARG A 11 -16.00 -13.96 6.33
CA ARG A 11 -16.28 -12.67 6.98
C ARG A 11 -15.63 -12.54 8.37
N ASP A 12 -14.84 -13.51 8.80
CA ASP A 12 -14.20 -13.56 10.11
C ASP A 12 -12.91 -12.71 10.21
N ASP A 13 -12.36 -12.22 9.08
CA ASP A 13 -11.16 -11.36 9.03
C ASP A 13 -11.46 -9.91 8.58
N HIS A 14 -12.55 -9.31 9.07
CA HIS A 14 -12.86 -7.90 8.82
C HIS A 14 -13.00 -7.10 10.10
N GLU A 15 -12.30 -5.96 10.17
CA GLU A 15 -12.43 -4.98 11.25
C GLU A 15 -13.15 -3.71 10.74
N SER A 16 -13.93 -3.07 11.61
CA SER A 16 -14.71 -1.87 11.26
C SER A 16 -13.99 -0.59 11.67
N ILE A 17 -13.85 0.34 10.72
CA ILE A 17 -13.29 1.67 10.95
C ILE A 17 -14.35 2.76 10.68
N ALA A 18 -14.31 3.85 11.44
CA ALA A 18 -15.21 4.97 11.24
C ALA A 18 -14.66 5.93 10.18
N LEU A 19 -15.43 6.15 9.11
CA LEU A 19 -15.13 7.15 8.08
C LEU A 19 -16.12 8.31 8.13
N PRO A 20 -15.70 9.55 7.83
CA PRO A 20 -16.62 10.68 7.63
C PRO A 20 -17.73 10.34 6.64
N SER A 21 -18.97 10.68 6.97
CA SER A 21 -20.14 10.38 6.14
C SER A 21 -20.03 10.96 4.73
N GLU A 22 -19.45 12.15 4.59
CA GLU A 22 -19.21 12.77 3.29
C GLU A 22 -18.26 11.95 2.40
N LEU A 23 -17.25 11.30 2.99
CA LEU A 23 -16.35 10.40 2.26
C LEU A 23 -17.07 9.12 1.85
N VAL A 24 -17.85 8.53 2.75
CA VAL A 24 -18.65 7.33 2.44
C VAL A 24 -19.61 7.60 1.28
N SER A 25 -20.35 8.71 1.30
CA SER A 25 -21.24 9.08 0.19
C SER A 25 -20.50 9.29 -1.13
N ARG A 26 -19.28 9.83 -1.08
CA ARG A 26 -18.45 10.00 -2.27
C ARG A 26 -17.97 8.65 -2.82
N ILE A 27 -17.57 7.74 -1.94
CA ILE A 27 -17.20 6.36 -2.28
C ILE A 27 -18.37 5.67 -2.97
N GLU A 28 -19.54 5.64 -2.34
CA GLU A 28 -20.74 5.02 -2.90
C GLU A 28 -21.15 5.61 -4.25
N SER A 29 -20.98 6.93 -4.45
CA SER A 29 -21.26 7.58 -5.73
C SER A 29 -20.27 7.21 -6.85
N ARG A 30 -19.07 6.72 -6.47
CA ARG A 30 -17.98 6.37 -7.39
C ARG A 30 -18.08 4.92 -7.83
N VAL A 31 -18.49 4.01 -6.94
CA VAL A 31 -18.57 2.55 -7.18
C VAL A 31 -19.26 2.19 -8.50
N PRO A 32 -20.43 2.74 -8.87
CA PRO A 32 -21.12 2.39 -10.13
C PRO A 32 -20.35 2.79 -11.41
N ARG A 33 -19.27 3.56 -11.27
CA ARG A 33 -18.41 4.05 -12.37
C ARG A 33 -17.04 3.39 -12.35
N SER A 34 -16.89 2.32 -11.56
CA SER A 34 -15.67 1.54 -11.41
C SER A 34 -15.97 0.07 -11.67
N ASP A 35 -14.93 -0.75 -11.69
CA ASP A 35 -15.04 -2.19 -11.90
C ASP A 35 -15.35 -2.99 -10.61
N PHE A 36 -15.61 -2.30 -9.50
CA PHE A 36 -15.91 -2.89 -8.20
C PHE A 36 -17.41 -3.06 -7.96
N ASP A 37 -17.79 -4.16 -7.31
CA ASP A 37 -19.20 -4.50 -7.04
C ASP A 37 -19.71 -3.88 -5.72
N SER A 38 -18.81 -3.40 -4.85
CA SER A 38 -19.16 -2.84 -3.54
C SER A 38 -18.25 -1.69 -3.09
N ALA A 39 -18.73 -0.91 -2.12
CA ALA A 39 -17.95 0.14 -1.48
C ALA A 39 -16.77 -0.43 -0.69
N ASP A 40 -16.97 -1.57 -0.01
CA ASP A 40 -15.92 -2.27 0.74
C ASP A 40 -14.77 -2.68 -0.18
N GLU A 41 -15.07 -3.32 -1.32
CA GLU A 41 -14.06 -3.74 -2.29
C GLU A 41 -13.29 -2.54 -2.87
N TYR A 42 -14.00 -1.47 -3.22
CA TYR A 42 -13.38 -0.23 -3.71
C TYR A 42 -12.44 0.40 -2.67
N VAL A 43 -12.88 0.48 -1.41
CA VAL A 43 -12.09 1.08 -0.33
C VAL A 43 -10.87 0.22 -0.02
N THR A 44 -11.02 -1.10 0.05
CA THR A 44 -9.91 -2.02 0.26
C THR A 44 -8.83 -1.80 -0.79
N PHE A 45 -9.19 -1.84 -2.08
CA PHE A 45 -8.23 -1.61 -3.16
C PHE A 45 -7.51 -0.26 -3.04
N VAL A 46 -8.27 0.82 -2.81
CA VAL A 46 -7.68 2.16 -2.70
C VAL A 46 -6.73 2.27 -1.51
N VAL A 47 -7.07 1.67 -0.37
CA VAL A 47 -6.22 1.68 0.82
C VAL A 47 -4.97 0.84 0.61
N GLU A 48 -5.08 -0.34 -0.01
CA GLU A 48 -3.94 -1.21 -0.35
C GLU A 48 -2.95 -0.50 -1.28
N GLU A 49 -3.42 0.18 -2.34
CA GLU A 49 -2.56 0.92 -3.27
C GLU A 49 -1.83 2.08 -2.57
N VAL A 50 -2.50 2.78 -1.66
CA VAL A 50 -1.90 3.86 -0.88
C VAL A 50 -0.87 3.30 0.09
N LEU A 51 -1.15 2.20 0.79
CA LEU A 51 -0.21 1.55 1.69
C LEU A 51 1.03 1.06 0.94
N ALA A 52 0.84 0.38 -0.19
CA ALA A 52 1.95 -0.10 -1.02
C ALA A 52 2.86 1.06 -1.49
N THR A 53 2.28 2.22 -1.81
CA THR A 53 3.06 3.41 -2.18
C THR A 53 3.88 3.92 -0.99
N VAL A 54 3.26 4.06 0.18
CA VAL A 54 3.92 4.57 1.40
C VAL A 54 5.01 3.61 1.89
N GLU A 55 4.76 2.31 1.85
CA GLU A 55 5.72 1.27 2.21
C GLU A 55 6.90 1.25 1.24
N ALA A 56 6.65 1.33 -0.07
CA ALA A 56 7.72 1.36 -1.07
C ALA A 56 8.60 2.62 -0.94
N GLU A 57 8.02 3.78 -0.64
CA GLU A 57 8.79 5.00 -0.36
C GLU A 57 9.67 4.82 0.89
N THR A 58 9.11 4.26 1.95
CA THR A 58 9.84 4.00 3.21
C THR A 58 10.97 2.98 3.02
N GLU A 59 10.70 1.86 2.34
CA GLU A 59 11.73 0.85 2.02
C GLU A 59 12.81 1.41 1.09
N THR A 60 12.46 2.33 0.19
CA THR A 60 13.44 3.01 -0.66
C THR A 60 14.30 3.97 0.15
N ASP A 61 13.71 4.77 1.04
CA ASP A 61 14.45 5.66 1.95
C ASP A 61 15.39 4.87 2.88
N ASP A 62 14.92 3.76 3.46
CA ASP A 62 15.74 2.88 4.31
C ASP A 62 16.86 2.21 3.50
N TYR A 63 16.57 1.69 2.30
CA TYR A 63 17.56 1.08 1.42
C TYR A 63 18.60 2.09 0.90
N GLU A 64 18.18 3.31 0.56
CA GLU A 64 19.08 4.39 0.14
C GLU A 64 19.99 4.83 1.29
N ALA A 65 19.47 4.91 2.53
CA ALA A 65 20.26 5.21 3.71
C ALA A 65 21.32 4.12 4.01
N GLU A 66 20.92 2.85 4.02
CA GLU A 66 21.86 1.72 4.23
C GLU A 66 22.93 1.66 3.12
N ALA A 67 22.53 1.88 1.85
CA ALA A 67 23.46 1.90 0.73
C ALA A 67 24.44 3.08 0.79
N GLN A 68 23.99 4.25 1.26
CA GLN A 68 24.85 5.40 1.46
C GLN A 68 25.91 5.14 2.55
N ASP A 69 25.52 4.55 3.67
CA ASP A 69 26.41 4.23 4.78
C ASP A 69 27.49 3.19 4.37
N GLU A 70 27.11 2.17 3.59
CA GLU A 70 28.08 1.20 3.04
C GLU A 70 29.07 1.85 2.06
N VAL A 71 28.60 2.75 1.20
CA VAL A 71 29.44 3.47 0.24
C VAL A 71 30.39 4.42 0.97
N GLU A 72 29.90 5.15 1.98
CA GLU A 72 30.71 6.06 2.80
C GLU A 72 31.82 5.30 3.55
N ALA A 73 31.48 4.20 4.23
CA ALA A 73 32.45 3.36 4.92
C ALA A 73 33.54 2.82 3.98
N ARG A 74 33.15 2.44 2.74
CA ARG A 74 34.10 1.98 1.72
C ARG A 74 35.00 3.12 1.21
N LEU A 75 34.45 4.32 1.02
CA LEU A 75 35.21 5.49 0.59
C LEU A 75 36.20 5.95 1.67
N GLU A 76 35.81 5.92 2.95
CA GLU A 76 36.71 6.19 4.08
C GLU A 76 37.83 5.14 4.15
N SER A 77 37.51 3.85 4.03
CA SER A 77 38.52 2.78 3.99
C SER A 77 39.52 2.92 2.84
N LEU A 78 39.12 3.54 1.73
CA LEU A 78 39.97 3.79 0.57
C LEU A 78 40.71 5.14 0.66
N GLY A 79 40.45 5.93 1.71
CA GLY A 79 41.05 7.25 1.92
C GLY A 79 40.51 8.34 0.99
N TYR A 80 39.34 8.13 0.39
CA TYR A 80 38.66 9.14 -0.44
C TYR A 80 37.80 10.11 0.37
N LEU A 81 37.52 9.78 1.63
CA LEU A 81 36.90 10.67 2.61
C LEU A 81 37.86 10.79 3.80
N GLU A 82 38.18 12.02 4.18
CA GLU A 82 38.82 12.33 5.46
C GLU A 82 37.72 12.83 6.40
N SER A 83 37.47 12.09 7.48
CA SER A 83 36.52 12.41 8.54
C SER A 83 36.92 13.63 9.37
#